data_AF-A0A3R7PP47-F1
#
_entry.id   AF-A0A3R7PP47-F1
#
_cell.length_a   1.000
_cell.length_b   1.000
_cell.length_c   1.000
_cell.angle_alpha   90.00
_cell.angle_beta   90.00
_cell.angle_gamma   90.00
#
_symmetry.space_group_name_H-M   'P 1'
#
loop_
_entity.id
_entity.type
_entity.pdbx_description
1 polymer ?
#
loop_
_entity_poly.entity_id
_entity_poly.type
_entity_poly.pdbx_seq_one_letter_code
_entity_poly.pdbx_strand_id
1 'polypeptide(L)'
;MAMTPAESQRAYRERIKARKEAANLAAYQVFNTPFYEALPEDHSYSSDFANAFELMGIPTPEFSDDRGPEEFTLDVGAKDDGFFDKMPGSLGRAELMVDCLLAAAKDLASHVSDHKKSEIKARLAEIETSDLSDPEIRKAALKDVTRLNKMLDQLDKQVRWTFPQWKVTG
;
A
#
# COMPACT_ATOMS: atom_id res chain seq x y z
N MET A 1 22.17 -28.20 -7.88
CA MET A 1 21.20 -27.98 -8.98
C MET A 1 21.41 -26.57 -9.51
N ALA A 2 21.39 -26.36 -10.82
CA ALA A 2 21.46 -25.02 -11.39
C ALA A 2 20.14 -24.27 -11.11
N MET A 3 20.22 -23.01 -10.69
CA MET A 3 19.03 -22.16 -10.50
C MET A 3 18.27 -22.03 -11.81
N THR A 4 16.94 -22.06 -11.72
CA THR A 4 16.08 -21.73 -12.86
C THR A 4 16.20 -20.23 -13.20
N PRO A 5 15.88 -19.81 -14.43
CA PRO A 5 15.88 -18.40 -14.80
C PRO A 5 15.02 -17.51 -13.89
N ALA A 6 13.88 -18.04 -13.40
CA ALA A 6 13.00 -17.33 -12.47
C ALA A 6 13.64 -17.13 -11.09
N GLU A 7 14.32 -18.16 -10.56
CA GLU A 7 15.05 -18.09 -9.30
C GLU A 7 16.25 -17.14 -9.40
N SER A 8 17.01 -17.19 -10.50
CA SER A 8 18.11 -16.26 -10.75
C SER A 8 17.63 -14.80 -10.82
N GLN A 9 16.47 -14.54 -11.45
CA GLN A 9 15.88 -13.21 -11.47
C GLN A 9 15.39 -12.75 -10.09
N ARG A 10 14.77 -13.64 -9.30
CA ARG A 10 14.35 -13.32 -7.92
C ARG A 10 15.56 -12.97 -7.06
N ALA A 11 16.59 -13.81 -7.07
CA ALA A 11 17.83 -13.59 -6.34
C ALA A 11 18.53 -12.28 -6.77
N TYR A 12 18.52 -11.95 -8.06
CA TYR A 12 19.04 -10.67 -8.54
C TYR A 12 18.23 -9.47 -7.98
N ARG A 13 16.89 -9.53 -8.02
CA ARG A 13 16.03 -8.47 -7.47
C ARG A 13 16.23 -8.30 -5.97
N GLU A 14 16.36 -9.40 -5.23
CA GLU A 14 16.66 -9.40 -3.80
C GLU A 14 18.01 -8.74 -3.51
N ARG A 15 19.06 -9.06 -4.27
CA ARG A 15 20.37 -8.40 -4.15
C ARG A 15 20.30 -6.89 -4.41
N ILE A 16 19.57 -6.48 -5.45
CA ILE A 16 19.38 -5.06 -5.76
C ILE A 16 18.59 -4.36 -4.64
N LYS A 17 17.55 -5.01 -4.10
CA LYS A 17 16.78 -4.49 -2.96
C LYS A 17 17.68 -4.31 -1.74
N ALA A 18 18.44 -5.34 -1.36
CA ALA A 18 19.37 -5.29 -0.23
C ALA A 18 20.44 -4.20 -0.40
N ARG A 19 20.98 -4.02 -1.63
CA ARG A 19 21.94 -2.94 -1.93
C ARG A 19 21.32 -1.56 -1.74
N LYS A 20 20.06 -1.36 -2.16
CA LYS A 20 19.34 -0.10 -1.96
C LYS A 20 19.06 0.17 -0.49
N GLU A 21 18.65 -0.86 0.26
CA GLU A 21 18.44 -0.76 1.71
C GLU A 21 19.74 -0.35 2.42
N ALA A 22 20.86 -0.99 2.10
CA ALA A 22 22.16 -0.65 2.68
C ALA A 22 22.62 0.78 2.32
N ALA A 23 22.37 1.23 1.09
CA ALA A 23 22.68 2.59 0.67
C ALA A 23 21.80 3.64 1.37
N ASN A 24 20.51 3.34 1.59
CA ASN A 24 19.65 4.21 2.38
C ASN A 24 20.14 4.31 3.82
N LEU A 25 20.50 3.18 4.44
CA LEU A 25 21.07 3.15 5.78
C LEU A 25 22.35 4.01 5.89
N ALA A 26 23.23 3.93 4.90
CA ALA A 26 24.43 4.77 4.86
C ALA A 26 24.10 6.28 4.79
N ALA A 27 23.02 6.64 4.09
CA ALA A 27 22.60 8.04 3.95
C ALA A 27 22.17 8.69 5.28
N TYR A 28 21.70 7.91 6.26
CA TYR A 28 21.36 8.43 7.59
C TYR A 28 22.52 9.19 8.26
N GLN A 29 23.77 8.83 7.95
CA GLN A 29 24.95 9.48 8.52
C GLN A 29 25.11 10.95 8.13
N VAL A 30 24.39 11.41 7.11
CA VAL A 30 24.44 12.80 6.62
C VAL A 30 23.40 13.69 7.32
N PHE A 31 22.40 13.10 7.98
CA PHE A 31 21.31 13.83 8.63
C PHE A 31 21.64 14.08 10.11
N ASN A 32 21.87 15.34 10.48
CA ASN A 32 22.26 15.72 11.84
C ASN A 32 21.07 16.02 12.76
N THR A 33 19.94 16.45 12.20
CA THR A 33 18.74 16.80 12.96
C THR A 33 17.81 15.59 13.00
N PRO A 34 17.38 15.12 14.18
CA PRO A 34 16.36 14.09 14.29
C PRO A 34 15.08 14.48 13.57
N PHE A 35 14.43 13.53 12.90
CA PHE A 35 13.26 13.83 12.07
C PHE A 35 12.08 14.39 12.89
N TYR A 36 11.87 13.90 14.11
CA TYR A 36 10.80 14.40 14.98
C TYR A 36 10.93 15.91 15.29
N GLU A 37 12.15 16.46 15.32
CA GLU A 37 12.39 17.90 15.54
C GLU A 37 12.13 18.75 14.28
N ALA A 38 12.17 18.12 13.09
CA ALA A 38 11.96 18.80 11.82
C ALA A 38 10.48 18.93 11.45
N LEU A 39 9.58 18.28 12.20
CA LEU A 39 8.14 18.33 11.96
C LEU A 39 7.53 19.66 12.46
N PRO A 40 6.55 20.22 11.75
CA PRO A 40 5.75 21.33 12.26
C PRO A 40 5.08 20.98 13.59
N GLU A 41 4.94 21.96 14.48
CA GLU A 41 4.31 21.79 15.81
C GLU A 41 2.86 21.28 15.72
N ASP A 42 2.18 21.57 14.61
CA ASP A 42 0.81 21.17 14.30
C ASP A 42 0.71 19.93 13.38
N HIS A 43 1.81 19.22 13.13
CA HIS A 43 1.84 18.09 12.21
C HIS A 43 0.82 16.99 12.55
N SER A 44 0.56 16.72 13.83
CA SER A 44 -0.33 15.65 14.28
C SER A 44 -1.82 15.92 14.09
N TYR A 45 -2.23 17.16 13.79
CA TYR A 45 -3.64 17.55 13.67
C TYR A 45 -3.96 18.57 12.55
N SER A 46 -2.95 19.11 11.85
CA SER A 46 -3.15 20.08 10.75
C SER A 46 -2.44 19.71 9.45
N SER A 47 -1.98 18.46 9.32
CA SER A 47 -1.35 17.96 8.10
C SER A 47 -2.29 17.07 7.28
N ASP A 48 -2.04 16.96 5.97
CA ASP A 48 -2.74 15.99 5.12
C ASP A 48 -2.54 14.54 5.60
N PHE A 49 -1.40 14.28 6.26
CA PHE A 49 -1.14 13.02 6.93
C PHE A 49 -2.12 12.78 8.08
N ALA A 50 -2.29 13.74 8.98
CA ALA A 50 -3.26 13.66 10.08
C ALA A 50 -4.70 13.51 9.56
N ASN A 51 -5.08 14.34 8.58
CA ASN A 51 -6.40 14.30 7.96
C ASN A 51 -6.72 12.90 7.39
N ALA A 52 -5.74 12.24 6.76
CA ALA A 52 -5.95 10.90 6.22
C ALA A 52 -6.26 9.87 7.32
N PHE A 53 -5.54 9.91 8.44
CA PHE A 53 -5.76 9.02 9.58
C PHE A 53 -7.12 9.28 10.26
N GLU A 54 -7.46 10.54 10.49
CA GLU A 54 -8.75 10.94 11.05
C GLU A 54 -9.94 10.47 10.18
N LEU A 55 -9.85 10.64 8.86
CA LEU A 55 -10.88 10.16 7.93
C LEU A 55 -10.98 8.63 7.88
N MET A 56 -9.88 7.92 8.13
CA MET A 56 -9.89 6.46 8.31
C MET A 56 -10.46 6.04 9.66
N GLY A 57 -10.65 6.96 10.61
CA GLY A 57 -11.06 6.66 11.98
C GLY A 57 -9.95 5.98 12.79
N ILE A 58 -8.68 6.23 12.43
CA ILE A 58 -7.50 5.68 13.11
C ILE A 58 -6.74 6.84 13.76
N PRO A 59 -6.23 6.71 15.00
CA PRO A 59 -5.42 7.76 15.61
C PRO A 59 -4.17 8.08 14.76
N THR A 60 -3.90 9.38 14.57
CA THR A 60 -2.70 9.84 13.86
C THR A 60 -1.44 9.44 14.64
N PRO A 61 -0.45 8.79 14.00
CA PRO A 61 0.81 8.48 14.66
C PRO A 61 1.59 9.74 15.06
N GLU A 62 2.02 9.79 16.33
CA GLU A 62 2.80 10.90 16.87
C GLU A 62 4.31 10.65 16.78
N PHE A 63 5.08 11.71 16.55
CA PHE A 63 6.54 11.73 16.59
C PHE A 63 7.00 12.76 17.63
N SER A 64 7.11 12.32 18.89
CA SER A 64 7.47 13.18 20.03
C SER A 64 8.91 13.02 20.51
N ASP A 65 9.62 12.02 19.98
CA ASP A 65 11.02 11.72 20.26
C ASP A 65 11.65 10.96 19.10
N ASP A 66 12.95 10.63 19.24
CA ASP A 66 13.71 9.93 18.21
C ASP A 66 13.67 8.40 18.33
N ARG A 67 12.68 7.81 18.99
CA ARG A 67 12.58 6.34 19.06
C ARG A 67 12.27 5.73 17.69
N GLY A 68 12.92 4.60 17.43
CA GLY A 68 12.79 3.83 16.19
C GLY A 68 11.50 3.02 16.10
N PRO A 69 11.25 2.35 14.95
CA PRO A 69 10.05 1.56 14.71
C PRO A 69 9.86 0.37 15.66
N GLU A 70 10.94 -0.18 16.22
CA GLU A 70 10.90 -1.30 17.17
C GLU A 70 10.06 -0.98 18.41
N GLU A 71 10.11 0.26 18.90
CA GLU A 71 9.36 0.71 20.08
C GLU A 71 7.84 0.86 19.83
N PHE A 72 7.41 0.82 18.56
CA PHE A 72 6.02 1.05 18.15
C PHE A 72 5.40 -0.14 17.42
N THR A 73 6.16 -1.21 17.17
CA THR A 73 5.62 -2.40 16.52
C THR A 73 4.64 -3.13 17.44
N LEU A 74 3.54 -3.61 16.87
CA LEU A 74 2.57 -4.48 17.57
C LEU A 74 2.92 -5.97 17.41
N ASP A 75 3.98 -6.30 16.67
CA ASP A 75 4.45 -7.67 16.46
C ASP A 75 5.29 -8.15 17.66
N VAL A 76 4.62 -8.27 18.81
CA VAL A 76 5.21 -8.68 20.09
C VAL A 76 5.56 -10.17 20.01
N GLY A 77 6.81 -10.46 19.64
CA GLY A 77 7.33 -11.83 19.50
C GLY A 77 7.92 -12.16 18.14
N ALA A 78 7.95 -11.21 17.20
CA ALA A 78 8.80 -11.32 16.03
C ALA A 78 10.25 -11.62 16.46
N LYS A 79 10.90 -12.55 15.76
CA LYS A 79 12.34 -12.69 15.91
C LYS A 79 12.98 -11.41 15.38
N ASP A 80 13.73 -10.72 16.22
CA ASP A 80 14.64 -9.68 15.78
C ASP A 80 15.69 -10.32 14.86
N ASP A 81 15.55 -10.07 13.57
CA ASP A 81 16.46 -10.48 12.51
C ASP A 81 17.35 -9.30 12.04
N GLY A 82 17.42 -8.23 12.84
CA GLY A 82 18.11 -6.99 12.48
C GLY A 82 17.36 -6.17 11.43
N PHE A 83 16.05 -6.40 11.26
CA PHE A 83 15.21 -5.60 10.38
C PHE A 83 15.19 -4.13 10.82
N PHE A 84 15.00 -3.87 12.12
CA PHE A 84 14.89 -2.51 12.65
C PHE A 84 16.23 -1.75 12.68
N ASP A 85 17.37 -2.45 12.73
CA ASP A 85 18.71 -1.85 12.64
C ASP A 85 18.92 -1.02 11.36
N LYS A 86 18.14 -1.30 10.32
CA LYS A 86 18.20 -0.62 9.02
C LYS A 86 17.34 0.63 8.96
N MET A 87 16.59 0.93 10.02
CA MET A 87 15.59 1.99 10.07
C MET A 87 15.73 2.77 11.39
N PRO A 88 16.85 3.47 11.61
CA PRO A 88 17.12 4.11 12.89
C PRO A 88 16.21 5.31 13.13
N GLY A 89 15.84 5.46 14.39
CA GLY A 89 15.16 6.63 14.94
C GLY A 89 13.81 6.99 14.31
N SER A 90 13.40 8.23 14.55
CA SER A 90 12.10 8.76 14.10
C SER A 90 11.98 8.79 12.57
N LEU A 91 13.09 9.01 11.85
CA LEU A 91 13.11 8.99 10.39
C LEU A 91 12.86 7.58 9.85
N GLY A 92 13.59 6.58 10.36
CA GLY A 92 13.39 5.19 9.96
C GLY A 92 11.98 4.69 10.25
N ARG A 93 11.41 5.12 11.39
CA ARG A 93 10.01 4.87 11.71
C ARG A 93 9.06 5.49 10.67
N ALA A 94 9.28 6.73 10.26
CA ALA A 94 8.46 7.39 9.24
C ALA A 94 8.58 6.69 7.87
N GLU A 95 9.80 6.34 7.45
CA GLU A 95 10.02 5.60 6.19
C GLU A 95 9.33 4.23 6.18
N LEU A 96 9.42 3.48 7.28
CA LEU A 96 8.72 2.20 7.44
C LEU A 96 7.21 2.38 7.38
N MET A 97 6.68 3.42 8.03
CA MET A 97 5.26 3.72 8.05
C MET A 97 4.72 3.98 6.64
N VAL A 98 5.46 4.72 5.80
CA VAL A 98 5.08 4.91 4.39
C VAL A 98 5.02 3.57 3.66
N ASP A 99 6.02 2.70 3.82
CA ASP A 99 6.03 1.38 3.19
C ASP A 99 4.84 0.51 3.64
N CYS A 100 4.55 0.50 4.94
CA CYS A 100 3.43 -0.24 5.53
C CYS A 100 2.07 0.27 5.03
N LEU A 101 1.88 1.59 4.96
CA LEU A 101 0.65 2.20 4.45
C LEU A 101 0.43 1.88 2.98
N LEU A 102 1.49 1.89 2.16
CA LEU A 102 1.42 1.49 0.76
C LEU A 102 1.07 0.01 0.60
N ALA A 103 1.67 -0.86 1.41
CA ALA A 103 1.36 -2.28 1.42
C ALA A 103 -0.10 -2.54 1.82
N ALA A 104 -0.57 -1.91 2.90
CA ALA A 104 -1.93 -2.03 3.39
C ALA A 104 -2.96 -1.49 2.37
N ALA A 105 -2.72 -0.32 1.80
CA ALA A 105 -3.59 0.28 0.79
C ALA A 105 -3.71 -0.61 -0.46
N LYS A 106 -2.59 -1.19 -0.92
CA LYS A 106 -2.58 -2.12 -2.06
C LYS A 106 -3.39 -3.39 -1.77
N ASP A 107 -3.21 -3.97 -0.60
CA ASP A 107 -3.88 -5.23 -0.22
C ASP A 107 -5.39 -5.01 -0.04
N LEU A 108 -5.78 -3.97 0.70
CA LEU A 108 -7.18 -3.58 0.87
C LEU A 108 -7.84 -3.25 -0.48
N ALA A 109 -7.17 -2.53 -1.37
CA ALA A 109 -7.69 -2.24 -2.71
C ALA A 109 -7.95 -3.51 -3.53
N SER A 110 -7.11 -4.54 -3.36
CA SER A 110 -7.29 -5.84 -4.01
C SER A 110 -8.56 -6.52 -3.49
N HIS A 111 -8.76 -6.59 -2.18
CA HIS A 111 -9.98 -7.13 -1.57
C HIS A 111 -11.25 -6.37 -2.00
N VAL A 112 -11.21 -5.04 -2.00
CA VAL A 112 -12.34 -4.20 -2.46
C VAL A 112 -12.66 -4.46 -3.93
N SER A 113 -11.63 -4.57 -4.78
CA SER A 113 -11.78 -4.90 -6.20
C SER A 113 -12.41 -6.27 -6.38
N ASP A 114 -11.89 -7.30 -5.70
CA ASP A 114 -12.36 -8.67 -5.83
C ASP A 114 -13.81 -8.83 -5.37
N HIS A 115 -14.18 -8.20 -4.25
CA HIS A 115 -15.57 -8.14 -3.80
C HIS A 115 -16.47 -7.51 -4.87
N LYS A 116 -16.11 -6.33 -5.40
CA LYS A 116 -16.90 -5.65 -6.44
C LYS A 116 -17.03 -6.50 -7.71
N LYS A 117 -15.96 -7.17 -8.14
CA LYS A 117 -15.99 -8.09 -9.30
C LYS A 117 -16.92 -9.27 -9.04
N SER A 118 -16.89 -9.84 -7.84
CA SER A 118 -17.78 -10.95 -7.45
C SER A 118 -19.24 -10.54 -7.55
N GLU A 119 -19.62 -9.40 -6.95
CA GLU A 119 -21.00 -8.89 -6.99
C GLU A 119 -21.48 -8.61 -8.42
N ILE A 120 -20.62 -8.01 -9.25
CA ILE A 120 -20.96 -7.72 -10.65
C ILE A 120 -21.15 -9.02 -11.45
N LYS A 121 -20.28 -10.02 -11.25
CA LYS A 121 -20.39 -11.33 -11.92
C LYS A 121 -21.65 -12.08 -11.48
N ALA A 122 -21.99 -12.04 -10.18
CA ALA A 122 -23.22 -12.62 -9.67
C ALA A 122 -24.45 -11.96 -10.35
N ARG A 123 -24.45 -10.63 -10.45
CA ARG A 123 -25.52 -9.89 -11.12
C ARG A 123 -25.64 -10.19 -12.62
N LEU A 124 -24.52 -10.42 -13.30
CA LEU A 124 -24.53 -10.86 -14.71
C LEU A 124 -25.17 -12.25 -14.85
N ALA A 125 -24.82 -13.20 -13.99
CA ALA A 125 -25.41 -14.55 -13.99
C ALA A 125 -26.94 -14.54 -13.73
N GLU A 126 -27.41 -13.65 -12.85
CA GLU A 126 -28.85 -13.43 -12.63
C GLU A 126 -29.55 -12.96 -13.92
N ILE A 127 -28.95 -12.02 -14.64
CA ILE A 127 -29.52 -11.51 -15.91
C ILE A 127 -29.53 -12.60 -16.99
N GLU A 128 -28.47 -13.43 -17.07
CA GLU A 128 -28.38 -14.53 -18.04
C GLU A 128 -29.45 -15.60 -17.84
N THR A 129 -29.90 -15.80 -16.59
CA THR A 129 -30.92 -16.78 -16.22
C THR A 129 -32.34 -16.20 -16.12
N SER A 130 -32.49 -14.89 -16.33
CA SER A 130 -33.78 -14.20 -16.30
C SER A 130 -34.60 -14.47 -17.56
N ASP A 131 -35.94 -14.44 -17.43
CA ASP A 131 -36.82 -14.48 -18.59
C ASP A 131 -36.77 -13.14 -19.33
N LEU A 132 -36.29 -13.19 -20.59
CA LEU A 132 -36.13 -12.04 -21.48
C LEU A 132 -37.12 -12.10 -22.66
N SER A 133 -38.27 -12.73 -22.45
CA SER A 133 -39.34 -12.88 -23.45
C SER A 133 -39.96 -11.55 -23.88
N ASP A 134 -40.04 -10.57 -22.98
CA ASP A 134 -40.51 -9.21 -23.29
C ASP A 134 -39.38 -8.39 -23.99
N PRO A 135 -39.63 -7.81 -25.18
CA PRO A 135 -38.67 -6.97 -25.90
C PRO A 135 -38.09 -5.80 -25.10
N GLU A 136 -38.88 -5.14 -24.24
CA GLU A 136 -38.42 -4.01 -23.44
C GLU A 136 -37.55 -4.47 -22.27
N ILE A 137 -37.92 -5.58 -21.61
CA ILE A 137 -37.10 -6.22 -20.57
C ILE A 137 -35.77 -6.67 -21.15
N ARG A 138 -35.80 -7.31 -22.33
CA ARG A 138 -34.60 -7.74 -23.04
C ARG A 138 -33.67 -6.58 -23.38
N LYS A 139 -34.21 -5.46 -23.86
CA LYS A 139 -33.42 -4.26 -24.19
C LYS A 139 -32.77 -3.65 -22.94
N ALA A 140 -33.51 -3.58 -21.82
CA ALA A 140 -32.97 -3.12 -20.55
C ALA A 140 -31.84 -4.03 -20.05
N ALA A 141 -32.05 -5.35 -20.08
CA ALA A 141 -31.06 -6.34 -19.67
C ALA A 141 -29.75 -6.22 -20.47
N LEU A 142 -29.81 -6.08 -21.80
CA LEU A 142 -28.62 -5.91 -22.65
C LEU A 142 -27.83 -4.63 -22.32
N LYS A 143 -28.53 -3.54 -21.99
CA LYS A 143 -27.90 -2.29 -21.55
C LYS A 143 -27.17 -2.47 -20.22
N ASP A 144 -27.78 -3.18 -19.28
CA ASP A 144 -27.15 -3.47 -17.99
C ASP A 144 -25.94 -4.39 -18.13
N VAL A 145 -26.03 -5.45 -18.93
CA VAL A 145 -24.87 -6.33 -19.23
C VAL A 145 -23.69 -5.51 -19.77
N THR A 146 -23.96 -4.61 -20.73
CA THR A 146 -22.91 -3.75 -21.30
C THR A 146 -22.29 -2.82 -20.25
N ARG A 147 -23.11 -2.25 -19.37
CA ARG A 147 -22.64 -1.38 -18.27
C ARG A 147 -21.81 -2.16 -17.25
N LEU A 148 -22.26 -3.35 -16.86
CA LEU A 148 -21.59 -4.22 -15.89
C LEU A 148 -20.24 -4.72 -16.42
N ASN A 149 -20.17 -5.14 -17.68
CA ASN A 149 -18.91 -5.52 -18.33
C ASN A 149 -17.91 -4.36 -18.35
N LYS A 150 -18.38 -3.14 -18.67
CA LYS A 150 -17.52 -1.94 -18.60
C LYS A 150 -16.99 -1.67 -17.19
N MET A 151 -17.77 -1.96 -16.15
CA MET A 151 -17.33 -1.82 -14.76
C MET A 151 -16.26 -2.87 -14.41
N LEU A 152 -16.39 -4.11 -14.89
CA LEU A 152 -15.34 -5.14 -14.75
C LEU A 152 -14.03 -4.69 -15.44
N ASP A 153 -14.12 -4.19 -16.67
CA ASP A 153 -12.95 -3.66 -17.40
C ASP A 153 -12.24 -2.52 -16.65
N GLN A 154 -12.98 -1.72 -15.88
CA GLN A 154 -12.40 -0.67 -15.04
C GLN A 154 -11.70 -1.26 -13.81
N LEU A 155 -12.30 -2.25 -13.16
CA LEU A 155 -11.74 -2.92 -11.98
C LEU A 155 -10.51 -3.79 -12.30
N ASP A 156 -10.28 -4.12 -13.57
CA ASP A 156 -9.05 -4.78 -14.03
C ASP A 156 -7.88 -3.80 -14.23
N LYS A 157 -8.12 -2.48 -14.16
CA LYS A 157 -7.08 -1.46 -14.31
C LYS A 157 -6.38 -1.17 -12.99
N GLN A 158 -5.09 -0.86 -13.09
CA GLN A 158 -4.29 -0.38 -11.97
C GLN A 158 -4.40 1.13 -11.83
N VAL A 159 -4.54 1.61 -10.59
CA VAL A 159 -4.40 3.03 -10.24
C VAL A 159 -2.94 3.33 -9.92
N ARG A 160 -2.41 4.44 -10.44
CA ARG A 160 -1.03 4.87 -10.21
C ARG A 160 -1.02 6.13 -9.35
N TRP A 161 -0.19 6.12 -8.33
CA TRP A 161 0.08 7.26 -7.45
C TRP A 161 1.52 7.71 -7.60
N THR A 162 1.73 9.03 -7.58
CA THR A 162 3.06 9.65 -7.57
C THR A 162 3.36 10.14 -6.17
N PHE A 163 4.56 9.82 -5.67
CA PHE A 163 5.02 10.23 -4.35
C PHE A 163 6.32 11.03 -4.49
N PRO A 164 6.58 12.02 -3.61
CA PRO A 164 7.92 12.56 -3.44
C PRO A 164 8.90 11.44 -3.12
N GLN A 165 10.15 11.51 -3.56
CA GLN A 165 11.15 10.51 -3.19
C GLN A 165 11.50 10.67 -1.70
N TRP A 166 11.20 9.68 -0.86
CA TRP A 166 11.48 9.73 0.59
C TRP A 166 12.70 8.92 1.02
N LYS A 167 13.12 7.92 0.22
CA LYS A 167 14.37 7.16 0.44
C LYS A 167 15.46 7.63 -0.51
N VAL A 168 16.69 7.76 -0.05
CA VAL A 168 17.79 8.19 -0.92
C VAL A 168 18.90 7.14 -0.95
N THR A 169 19.65 7.13 -2.04
CA THR A 169 20.86 6.31 -2.19
C THR A 169 21.92 7.20 -2.84
N GLY A 170 23.12 7.25 -2.27
CA GLY A 170 24.23 8.10 -2.73
C GLY A 170 25.58 7.49 -2.41
#